data_AF-X0RZV0-F1
#
_entry.id   AF-X0RZV0-F1
#
_cell.length_a   1.000
_cell.length_b   1.000
_cell.length_c   1.000
_cell.angle_alpha   90.00
_cell.angle_beta   90.00
_cell.angle_gamma   90.00
#
_symmetry.space_group_name_H-M   'P 1'
#
loop_
_entity.id
_entity.type
_entity.pdbx_description
1 polymer ?
#
loop_
_entity_poly.entity_id
_entity_poly.type
_entity_poly.pdbx_seq_one_letter_code
_entity_poly.pdbx_strand_id
1 'polypeptide(L)'
;DVARQAVRKSLVLLKNDGVLPISKNSNVFVAGKNANDIGNQCGGWTITWQGSSGNITTGTTILQGIQNEVVSGGGSVTFSEAGTGSAGHDVAIVVIGETPYAEGAGDDGSLVLDPTDISCLSNISGIPTVVVLVSGRPMMISDYINNWNGFVAAWLPGTEGDGIAEVLFGNYDFTGKLPHTWPINIAQVPINNGDSPYDPLFAYGYGLDYTSIAPTVSVTNPSDGANLPAGNIVIDATASDSDGFIATVEFYEGSNYLGQDTTAPYSFTWVSVPDGCYTIMAKAIDDVGLSTTDTISITVGTGCSGQLPFNGTPSAIPGKIEAEDFDTGGEGVAYHDTDAGNNGGQYRAEDVDIEGCTDTGGGYNVGWMANNEWLEYTVDVPTAGTYT
;
A
#
# COMPACT_ATOMS: atom_id res chain seq x y z
N ASP A 1 8.93 20.75 -33.20
CA ASP A 1 7.81 19.83 -33.56
C ASP A 1 8.11 18.35 -33.33
N VAL A 2 8.98 17.70 -34.10
CA VAL A 2 9.23 16.24 -33.95
C VAL A 2 9.78 15.91 -32.56
N ALA A 3 10.77 16.66 -32.07
CA ALA A 3 11.31 16.46 -30.72
C ALA A 3 10.22 16.65 -29.64
N ARG A 4 9.39 17.70 -29.76
CA ARG A 4 8.27 17.95 -28.85
C ARG A 4 7.25 16.80 -28.86
N GLN A 5 6.97 16.22 -30.01
CA GLN A 5 6.14 15.01 -30.12
C GLN A 5 6.79 13.80 -29.42
N ALA A 6 8.10 13.64 -29.56
CA ALA A 6 8.84 12.58 -28.87
C ALA A 6 8.76 12.75 -27.35
N VAL A 7 8.92 13.98 -26.83
CA VAL A 7 8.72 14.30 -25.41
C VAL A 7 7.34 13.84 -24.94
N ARG A 8 6.26 14.26 -25.61
CA ARG A 8 4.89 13.88 -25.22
C ARG A 8 4.70 12.36 -25.12
N LYS A 9 5.29 11.62 -26.06
CA LYS A 9 5.17 10.15 -26.14
C LYS A 9 6.11 9.40 -25.18
N SER A 10 7.14 10.05 -24.64
CA SER A 10 8.08 9.42 -23.72
C SER A 10 7.69 9.54 -22.26
N LEU A 11 6.81 10.48 -21.91
CA LEU A 11 6.36 10.65 -20.52
C LEU A 11 5.55 9.43 -20.08
N VAL A 12 5.85 8.93 -18.89
CA VAL A 12 5.12 7.83 -18.26
C VAL A 12 4.41 8.37 -17.03
N LEU A 13 3.08 8.32 -17.03
CA LEU A 13 2.28 8.61 -15.85
C LEU A 13 2.34 7.41 -14.92
N LEU A 14 2.87 7.60 -13.72
CA LEU A 14 3.09 6.52 -12.75
C LEU A 14 2.10 6.55 -11.59
N LYS A 15 1.52 7.71 -11.32
CA LYS A 15 0.46 7.89 -10.33
C LYS A 15 -0.42 9.06 -10.73
N ASN A 16 -1.73 8.94 -10.55
CA ASN A 16 -2.68 10.04 -10.69
C ASN A 16 -3.91 9.85 -9.79
N ASP A 17 -3.93 10.52 -8.65
CA ASP A 17 -5.05 10.54 -7.70
C ASP A 17 -6.08 11.63 -8.11
N GLY A 18 -6.38 11.72 -9.41
CA GLY A 18 -7.33 12.67 -9.98
C GLY A 18 -6.87 14.13 -10.08
N VAL A 19 -5.56 14.40 -9.94
CA VAL A 19 -5.00 15.77 -10.03
C VAL A 19 -4.66 16.19 -11.46
N LEU A 20 -4.33 15.23 -12.34
CA LEU A 20 -4.08 15.47 -13.76
C LEU A 20 -5.29 15.06 -14.62
N PRO A 21 -5.58 15.77 -15.72
CA PRO A 21 -4.85 16.95 -16.21
C PRO A 21 -5.14 18.21 -15.37
N ILE A 22 -4.15 19.07 -15.23
CA ILE A 22 -4.28 20.34 -14.49
C ILE A 22 -5.07 21.34 -15.34
N SER A 23 -5.96 22.10 -14.71
CA SER A 23 -6.68 23.18 -15.39
C SER A 23 -5.74 24.35 -15.72
N LYS A 24 -5.79 24.85 -16.96
CA LYS A 24 -4.94 25.97 -17.40
C LYS A 24 -5.28 27.30 -16.73
N ASN A 25 -6.46 27.44 -16.13
CA ASN A 25 -6.85 28.65 -15.40
C ASN A 25 -6.43 28.64 -13.92
N SER A 26 -5.72 27.61 -13.46
CA SER A 26 -5.27 27.47 -12.08
C SER A 26 -4.14 28.44 -11.72
N ASN A 27 -4.04 28.73 -10.43
CA ASN A 27 -2.87 29.32 -9.79
C ASN A 27 -1.89 28.20 -9.46
N VAL A 28 -0.90 28.01 -10.32
CA VAL A 28 0.05 26.90 -10.25
C VAL A 28 1.31 27.33 -9.51
N PHE A 29 1.71 26.56 -8.49
CA PHE A 29 3.01 26.70 -7.86
C PHE A 29 4.01 25.75 -8.53
N VAL A 30 5.14 26.26 -9.03
CA VAL A 30 6.20 25.44 -9.62
C VAL A 30 7.42 25.49 -8.71
N ALA A 31 8.04 24.33 -8.47
CA ALA A 31 9.20 24.21 -7.61
C ALA A 31 10.22 23.19 -8.13
N GLY A 32 11.37 23.11 -7.47
CA GLY A 32 12.42 22.14 -7.74
C GLY A 32 13.51 22.65 -8.68
N LYS A 33 14.74 22.15 -8.46
CA LYS A 33 15.96 22.59 -9.15
C LYS A 33 15.95 22.28 -10.66
N ASN A 34 15.13 21.33 -11.11
CA ASN A 34 15.05 20.95 -12.52
C ASN A 34 13.96 21.70 -13.30
N ALA A 35 13.14 22.53 -12.63
CA ALA A 35 12.03 23.23 -13.28
C ALA A 35 12.51 24.23 -14.35
N ASN A 36 13.56 25.00 -14.06
CA ASN A 36 14.05 26.06 -14.95
C ASN A 36 15.49 25.84 -15.43
N ASP A 37 15.87 24.59 -15.65
CA ASP A 37 17.22 24.21 -16.05
C ASP A 37 17.19 23.33 -17.31
N ILE A 38 17.46 23.95 -18.48
CA ILE A 38 17.45 23.22 -19.75
C ILE A 38 18.57 22.18 -19.83
N GLY A 39 19.69 22.42 -19.14
CA GLY A 39 20.79 21.48 -19.05
C GLY A 39 20.38 20.19 -18.36
N ASN A 40 19.69 20.30 -17.22
CA ASN A 40 19.23 19.14 -16.45
C ASN A 40 18.23 18.29 -17.25
N GLN A 41 17.25 18.89 -17.94
CA GLN A 41 16.30 18.13 -18.77
C GLN A 41 16.95 17.52 -20.04
N CYS A 42 18.13 18.00 -20.45
CA CYS A 42 18.88 17.40 -21.57
C CYS A 42 19.80 16.25 -21.15
N GLY A 43 20.34 16.29 -19.93
CA GLY A 43 21.27 15.28 -19.43
C GLY A 43 22.65 15.29 -20.10
N GLY A 44 23.40 14.21 -19.91
CA GLY A 44 24.72 14.02 -20.53
C GLY A 44 24.67 13.89 -22.05
N TRP A 45 25.83 13.91 -22.70
CA TRP A 45 25.97 13.90 -24.16
C TRP A 45 25.26 15.04 -24.90
N THR A 46 24.86 16.10 -24.21
CA THR A 46 24.27 17.29 -24.80
C THR A 46 25.24 18.46 -24.74
N ILE A 47 25.66 18.95 -25.92
CA ILE A 47 26.69 19.99 -26.14
C ILE A 47 28.10 19.57 -25.67
N THR A 48 28.24 19.11 -24.44
CA THR A 48 29.48 18.57 -23.86
C THR A 48 29.26 17.11 -23.43
N TRP A 49 30.36 16.39 -23.18
CA TRP A 49 30.31 14.97 -22.82
C TRP A 49 29.45 14.69 -21.58
N GLN A 50 29.76 15.33 -20.46
CA GLN A 50 28.98 15.19 -19.22
C GLN A 50 27.66 15.98 -19.25
N GLY A 51 27.44 16.80 -20.28
CA GLY A 51 26.45 17.87 -20.20
C GLY A 51 26.87 18.91 -19.17
N SER A 52 25.96 19.82 -18.83
CA SER A 52 26.10 20.76 -17.71
C SER A 52 24.72 21.29 -17.34
N SER A 53 24.50 21.60 -16.06
CA SER A 53 23.34 22.37 -15.62
C SER A 53 23.38 23.81 -16.17
N GLY A 54 22.23 24.45 -16.19
CA GLY A 54 22.03 25.82 -16.62
C GLY A 54 21.65 25.95 -18.10
N ASN A 55 21.74 27.18 -18.61
CA ASN A 55 21.39 27.51 -19.98
C ASN A 55 22.50 27.14 -20.97
N ILE A 56 22.58 25.85 -21.33
CA ILE A 56 23.63 25.31 -22.21
C ILE A 56 23.26 25.31 -23.70
N THR A 57 21.96 25.40 -24.03
CA THR A 57 21.44 25.28 -25.39
C THR A 57 20.14 26.06 -25.56
N THR A 58 19.67 26.21 -26.80
CA THR A 58 18.37 26.83 -27.10
C THR A 58 17.25 25.80 -26.99
N GLY A 59 16.16 26.17 -26.32
CA GLY A 59 14.95 25.38 -26.21
C GLY A 59 14.00 25.98 -25.16
N THR A 60 13.01 25.19 -24.75
CA THR A 60 12.02 25.58 -23.73
C THR A 60 12.27 24.80 -22.45
N THR A 61 12.44 25.50 -21.32
CA THR A 61 12.50 24.84 -20.00
C THR A 61 11.13 24.31 -19.60
N ILE A 62 11.08 23.35 -18.68
CA ILE A 62 9.81 22.81 -18.15
C ILE A 62 8.95 23.93 -17.54
N LEU A 63 9.55 24.83 -16.75
CA LEU A 63 8.90 26.01 -16.18
C LEU A 63 8.32 26.91 -17.27
N GLN A 64 9.09 27.19 -18.33
CA GLN A 64 8.62 28.02 -19.43
C GLN A 64 7.44 27.37 -20.18
N GLY A 65 7.48 26.05 -20.39
CA GLY A 65 6.35 25.31 -20.96
C GLY A 65 5.09 25.40 -20.10
N ILE A 66 5.23 25.21 -18.78
CA ILE A 66 4.12 25.34 -17.82
C ILE A 66 3.55 26.76 -17.86
N GLN A 67 4.40 27.79 -17.86
CA GLN A 67 3.99 29.18 -17.97
C GLN A 67 3.21 29.45 -19.26
N ASN A 68 3.65 28.89 -20.40
CA ASN A 68 2.96 29.04 -21.67
C ASN A 68 1.52 28.49 -21.60
N GLU A 69 1.33 27.29 -21.05
CA GLU A 69 0.01 26.66 -20.91
C GLU A 69 -0.90 27.45 -19.95
N VAL A 70 -0.40 27.80 -18.77
CA VAL A 70 -1.17 28.49 -17.72
C VAL A 70 -1.56 29.91 -18.15
N VAL A 71 -0.64 30.67 -18.74
CA VAL A 71 -0.94 32.02 -19.24
C VAL A 71 -1.97 31.96 -20.36
N SER A 72 -1.89 30.95 -21.24
CA SER A 72 -2.88 30.78 -22.32
C SER A 72 -4.30 30.50 -21.80
N GLY A 73 -4.41 29.89 -20.62
CA GLY A 73 -5.69 29.59 -19.95
C GLY A 73 -6.17 30.67 -18.97
N GLY A 74 -5.42 31.75 -18.78
CA GLY A 74 -5.75 32.83 -17.85
C GLY A 74 -5.44 32.53 -16.38
N GLY A 75 -4.63 31.51 -16.09
CA GLY A 75 -4.13 31.22 -14.75
C GLY A 75 -2.88 32.04 -14.39
N SER A 76 -2.21 31.65 -13.31
CA SER A 76 -0.96 32.28 -12.87
C SER A 76 0.07 31.24 -12.42
N VAL A 77 1.36 31.58 -12.54
CA VAL A 77 2.47 30.71 -12.11
C VAL A 77 3.35 31.46 -11.12
N THR A 78 3.58 30.84 -9.96
CA THR A 78 4.62 31.25 -9.00
C THR A 78 5.73 30.21 -9.03
N PHE A 79 6.99 30.65 -9.17
CA PHE A 79 8.14 29.75 -9.13
C PHE A 79 8.97 29.98 -7.86
N SER A 80 9.30 28.89 -7.16
CA SER A 80 10.22 28.88 -6.02
C SER A 80 11.05 27.59 -6.06
N GLU A 81 12.33 27.69 -6.43
CA GLU A 81 13.21 26.52 -6.57
C GLU A 81 13.24 25.65 -5.29
N ALA A 82 13.29 26.28 -4.12
CA ALA A 82 13.33 25.62 -2.82
C ALA A 82 11.96 25.14 -2.32
N GLY A 83 10.87 25.37 -3.06
CA GLY A 83 9.52 24.93 -2.68
C GLY A 83 8.83 25.78 -1.60
N THR A 84 9.40 26.91 -1.20
CA THR A 84 8.80 27.78 -0.17
C THR A 84 7.72 28.69 -0.74
N GLY A 85 6.60 28.85 -0.02
CA GLY A 85 5.51 29.76 -0.42
C GLY A 85 4.40 29.12 -1.26
N SER A 86 4.20 27.80 -1.16
CA SER A 86 3.18 27.05 -1.90
C SER A 86 1.74 27.34 -1.44
N ALA A 87 1.53 27.78 -0.20
CA ALA A 87 0.19 28.02 0.36
C ALA A 87 -0.67 28.96 -0.50
N GLY A 88 -1.93 28.58 -0.72
CA GLY A 88 -2.92 29.37 -1.46
C GLY A 88 -2.93 29.17 -2.98
N HIS A 89 -2.08 28.29 -3.51
CA HIS A 89 -2.12 27.84 -4.90
C HIS A 89 -3.07 26.65 -5.07
N ASP A 90 -3.53 26.37 -6.29
CA ASP A 90 -4.46 25.27 -6.55
C ASP A 90 -3.75 23.92 -6.64
N VAL A 91 -2.50 23.92 -7.11
CA VAL A 91 -1.67 22.73 -7.32
C VAL A 91 -0.19 23.09 -7.34
N ALA A 92 0.67 22.19 -6.84
CA ALA A 92 2.12 22.24 -7.03
C ALA A 92 2.56 21.32 -8.15
N ILE A 93 3.43 21.81 -9.04
CA ILE A 93 4.24 20.99 -9.95
C ILE A 93 5.69 21.08 -9.49
N VAL A 94 6.22 19.98 -8.95
CA VAL A 94 7.58 19.94 -8.37
C VAL A 94 8.49 19.13 -9.30
N VAL A 95 9.46 19.80 -9.90
CA VAL A 95 10.36 19.22 -10.91
C VAL A 95 11.71 18.91 -10.26
N ILE A 96 11.93 17.63 -9.98
CA ILE A 96 13.08 17.11 -9.22
C ILE A 96 13.96 16.21 -10.09
N GLY A 97 15.06 15.74 -9.52
CA GLY A 97 15.81 14.59 -10.06
C GLY A 97 17.30 14.85 -10.23
N GLU A 98 17.88 14.18 -11.20
CA GLU A 98 19.34 14.13 -11.36
C GLU A 98 19.87 15.35 -12.12
N THR A 99 21.16 15.62 -11.97
CA THR A 99 21.92 16.54 -12.82
C THR A 99 22.60 15.77 -13.97
N PRO A 100 23.04 16.43 -15.06
CA PRO A 100 23.69 15.76 -16.18
C PRO A 100 24.94 14.95 -15.80
N TYR A 101 25.03 13.75 -16.36
CA TYR A 101 26.20 12.87 -16.28
C TYR A 101 26.29 11.98 -17.53
N ALA A 102 27.48 11.44 -17.79
CA ALA A 102 27.70 10.47 -18.84
C ALA A 102 28.72 9.39 -18.42
N GLU A 103 28.48 8.16 -18.89
CA GLU A 103 29.33 6.98 -18.61
C GLU A 103 29.49 6.72 -17.11
N GLY A 104 30.66 6.24 -16.68
CA GLY A 104 30.92 5.87 -15.28
C GLY A 104 30.87 7.03 -14.27
N ALA A 105 30.81 8.29 -14.74
CA ALA A 105 30.58 9.43 -13.85
C ALA A 105 29.16 9.42 -13.23
N GLY A 106 28.22 8.70 -13.85
CA GLY A 106 26.87 8.49 -13.36
C GLY A 106 26.69 7.28 -12.44
N ASP A 107 27.76 6.51 -12.18
CA ASP A 107 27.67 5.31 -11.34
C ASP A 107 27.21 5.70 -9.92
N ASP A 108 26.10 5.11 -9.47
CA ASP A 108 25.54 5.30 -8.14
C ASP A 108 24.96 3.96 -7.65
N GLY A 109 25.35 3.57 -6.44
CA GLY A 109 24.87 2.35 -5.79
C GLY A 109 23.66 2.57 -4.87
N SER A 110 23.17 3.79 -4.71
CA SER A 110 22.10 4.14 -3.78
C SER A 110 20.77 4.46 -4.46
N LEU A 111 20.79 5.16 -5.61
CA LEU A 111 19.62 5.60 -6.36
C LEU A 111 18.65 6.47 -5.54
N VAL A 112 19.10 7.05 -4.42
CA VAL A 112 18.26 7.88 -3.55
C VAL A 112 18.05 9.25 -4.17
N LEU A 113 16.90 9.89 -3.87
CA LEU A 113 16.67 11.27 -4.25
C LEU A 113 17.70 12.21 -3.59
N ASP A 114 18.05 13.28 -4.29
CA ASP A 114 18.93 14.32 -3.77
C ASP A 114 18.31 14.97 -2.51
N PRO A 115 19.07 15.20 -1.43
CA PRO A 115 18.56 15.86 -0.23
C PRO A 115 17.91 17.24 -0.47
N THR A 116 18.34 17.95 -1.51
CA THR A 116 17.76 19.22 -1.96
C THR A 116 16.35 19.02 -2.50
N ASP A 117 16.12 17.96 -3.27
CA ASP A 117 14.80 17.61 -3.81
C ASP A 117 13.86 17.16 -2.69
N ILE A 118 14.37 16.35 -1.74
CA ILE A 118 13.61 15.95 -0.54
C ILE A 118 13.22 17.17 0.29
N SER A 119 14.15 18.12 0.50
CA SER A 119 13.89 19.36 1.21
C SER A 119 12.86 20.23 0.49
N CYS A 120 12.95 20.34 -0.83
CA CYS A 120 12.00 21.07 -1.67
C CYS A 120 10.58 20.48 -1.55
N LEU A 121 10.45 19.16 -1.69
CA LEU A 121 9.17 18.45 -1.51
C LEU A 121 8.59 18.66 -0.12
N SER A 122 9.42 18.61 0.93
CA SER A 122 8.97 18.82 2.32
C SER A 122 8.45 20.24 2.60
N ASN A 123 8.82 21.23 1.78
CA ASN A 123 8.33 22.60 1.89
C ASN A 123 6.96 22.80 1.23
N ILE A 124 6.52 21.85 0.40
CA ILE A 124 5.19 21.88 -0.20
C ILE A 124 4.17 21.40 0.84
N SER A 125 3.15 22.20 1.12
CA SER A 125 2.15 21.85 2.11
C SER A 125 0.75 22.36 1.76
N GLY A 126 -0.25 21.53 2.05
CA GLY A 126 -1.67 21.92 2.00
C GLY A 126 -2.27 22.03 0.61
N ILE A 127 -1.58 21.60 -0.44
CA ILE A 127 -2.07 21.63 -1.83
C ILE A 127 -1.73 20.32 -2.57
N PRO A 128 -2.55 19.89 -3.55
CA PRO A 128 -2.25 18.74 -4.39
C PRO A 128 -0.87 18.88 -5.05
N THR A 129 -0.09 17.82 -5.05
CA THR A 129 1.30 17.85 -5.55
C THR A 129 1.51 16.85 -6.69
N VAL A 130 1.92 17.37 -7.85
CA VAL A 130 2.38 16.58 -9.00
C VAL A 130 3.90 16.64 -9.06
N VAL A 131 4.55 15.49 -8.95
CA VAL A 131 6.01 15.39 -9.07
C VAL A 131 6.37 14.99 -10.50
N VAL A 132 7.28 15.75 -11.11
CA VAL A 132 7.87 15.47 -12.41
C VAL A 132 9.34 15.12 -12.19
N LEU A 133 9.72 13.85 -12.41
CA LEU A 133 11.09 13.39 -12.24
C LEU A 133 11.85 13.46 -13.55
N VAL A 134 12.91 14.28 -13.56
CA VAL A 134 13.92 14.33 -14.61
C VAL A 134 15.10 13.47 -14.18
N SER A 135 15.26 12.29 -14.77
CA SER A 135 16.31 11.33 -14.40
C SER A 135 16.72 10.46 -15.57
N GLY A 136 17.95 9.94 -15.53
CA GLY A 136 18.43 8.97 -16.51
C GLY A 136 17.99 7.53 -16.20
N ARG A 137 17.36 7.31 -15.04
CA ARG A 137 17.05 6.00 -14.46
C ARG A 137 15.90 6.06 -13.44
N PRO A 138 15.29 4.91 -13.08
CA PRO A 138 14.44 4.81 -11.89
C PRO A 138 15.17 5.25 -10.62
N MET A 139 14.47 5.94 -9.72
CA MET A 139 15.00 6.43 -8.44
C MET A 139 14.22 5.82 -7.26
N MET A 140 14.83 5.72 -6.08
CA MET A 140 14.20 5.21 -4.86
C MET A 140 13.20 6.23 -4.32
N ILE A 141 11.91 5.92 -4.51
CA ILE A 141 10.80 6.83 -4.19
C ILE A 141 9.72 6.22 -3.29
N SER A 142 9.84 4.95 -2.91
CA SER A 142 8.80 4.21 -2.16
C SER A 142 8.39 4.92 -0.87
N ASP A 143 9.33 5.58 -0.19
CA ASP A 143 9.08 6.32 1.05
C ASP A 143 8.31 7.65 0.84
N TYR A 144 8.24 8.14 -0.40
CA TYR A 144 7.72 9.48 -0.72
C TYR A 144 6.45 9.46 -1.58
N ILE A 145 6.31 8.47 -2.47
CA ILE A 145 5.28 8.42 -3.52
C ILE A 145 3.85 8.51 -2.97
N ASN A 146 3.61 8.03 -1.76
CA ASN A 146 2.30 8.10 -1.10
C ASN A 146 1.88 9.55 -0.74
N ASN A 147 2.83 10.48 -0.64
CA ASN A 147 2.56 11.89 -0.35
C ASN A 147 2.30 12.73 -1.61
N TRP A 148 2.39 12.13 -2.80
CA TRP A 148 2.20 12.83 -4.08
C TRP A 148 0.84 12.46 -4.66
N ASN A 149 0.13 13.41 -5.25
CA ASN A 149 -1.14 13.16 -5.92
C ASN A 149 -0.94 12.79 -7.40
N GLY A 150 0.18 13.19 -8.00
CA GLY A 150 0.56 12.78 -9.34
C GLY A 150 2.06 12.53 -9.44
N PHE A 151 2.46 11.56 -10.24
CA PHE A 151 3.87 11.27 -10.49
C PHE A 151 4.12 10.97 -11.97
N VAL A 152 5.04 11.71 -12.57
CA VAL A 152 5.41 11.59 -13.98
C VAL A 152 6.91 11.36 -14.10
N ALA A 153 7.29 10.26 -14.73
CA ALA A 153 8.67 10.07 -15.19
C ALA A 153 8.84 10.81 -16.52
N ALA A 154 9.60 11.90 -16.50
CA ALA A 154 9.93 12.70 -17.67
C ALA A 154 11.22 12.26 -18.37
N TRP A 155 12.03 11.44 -17.70
CA TRP A 155 13.34 10.98 -18.16
C TRP A 155 14.29 12.16 -18.43
N LEU A 156 14.99 12.14 -19.57
CA LEU A 156 15.79 13.25 -20.08
C LEU A 156 15.16 13.74 -21.40
N PRO A 157 14.14 14.61 -21.35
CA PRO A 157 13.29 14.94 -22.50
C PRO A 157 13.96 15.85 -23.55
N GLY A 158 15.15 16.38 -23.30
CA GLY A 158 15.85 17.24 -24.26
C GLY A 158 15.31 18.67 -24.29
N THR A 159 15.29 19.32 -25.45
CA THR A 159 15.10 20.78 -25.56
C THR A 159 13.66 21.26 -25.47
N GLU A 160 12.66 20.37 -25.47
CA GLU A 160 11.27 20.72 -25.74
C GLU A 160 10.37 20.57 -24.50
N GLY A 161 10.67 21.34 -23.43
CA GLY A 161 9.91 21.31 -22.17
C GLY A 161 8.41 21.64 -22.33
N ASP A 162 8.05 22.33 -23.40
CA ASP A 162 6.67 22.52 -23.86
C ASP A 162 5.89 21.21 -24.04
N GLY A 163 6.56 20.12 -24.46
CA GLY A 163 5.93 18.82 -24.63
C GLY A 163 5.49 18.21 -23.28
N ILE A 164 6.20 18.50 -22.19
CA ILE A 164 5.80 18.06 -20.85
C ILE A 164 4.53 18.80 -20.42
N ALA A 165 4.54 20.12 -20.55
CA ALA A 165 3.40 20.95 -20.17
C ALA A 165 2.14 20.59 -20.96
N GLU A 166 2.25 20.40 -22.28
CA GLU A 166 1.11 19.98 -23.11
C GLU A 166 0.43 18.71 -22.60
N VAL A 167 1.19 17.74 -22.09
CA VAL A 167 0.60 16.55 -21.50
C VAL A 167 -0.02 16.91 -20.15
N LEU A 168 0.73 17.50 -19.21
CA LEU A 168 0.24 17.83 -17.85
C LEU A 168 -1.07 18.63 -17.83
N PHE A 169 -1.29 19.48 -18.82
CA PHE A 169 -2.49 20.33 -18.96
C PHE A 169 -3.56 19.76 -19.92
N GLY A 170 -3.42 18.51 -20.35
CA GLY A 170 -4.45 17.76 -21.07
C GLY A 170 -4.61 18.12 -22.55
N ASN A 171 -3.61 18.76 -23.18
CA ASN A 171 -3.63 18.94 -24.64
C ASN A 171 -3.41 17.62 -25.38
N TYR A 172 -2.68 16.71 -24.75
CA TYR A 172 -2.44 15.35 -25.19
C TYR A 172 -2.49 14.42 -23.98
N ASP A 173 -2.85 13.16 -24.23
CA ASP A 173 -2.82 12.11 -23.22
C ASP A 173 -1.42 11.51 -23.06
N PHE A 174 -1.19 10.84 -21.94
CA PHE A 174 -0.03 9.99 -21.74
C PHE A 174 -0.12 8.75 -22.63
N THR A 175 1.02 8.34 -23.18
CA THR A 175 1.14 7.13 -24.01
C THR A 175 2.40 6.33 -23.72
N GLY A 176 3.33 6.90 -22.95
CA GLY A 176 4.56 6.23 -22.57
C GLY A 176 4.28 5.09 -21.59
N LYS A 177 5.08 4.02 -21.73
CA LYS A 177 5.11 2.89 -20.82
C LYS A 177 6.56 2.69 -20.34
N LEU A 178 6.74 2.18 -19.13
CA LEU A 178 8.05 1.97 -18.53
C LEU A 178 8.91 1.02 -19.38
N PRO A 179 10.08 1.46 -19.88
CA PRO A 179 11.03 0.58 -20.56
C PRO A 179 11.95 -0.16 -19.58
N HIS A 180 11.88 0.18 -18.29
CA HIS A 180 12.64 -0.43 -17.20
C HIS A 180 11.74 -0.65 -15.99
N THR A 181 11.94 -1.79 -15.30
CA THR A 181 11.33 -2.07 -14.00
C THR A 181 11.71 -0.97 -12.99
N TRP A 182 10.74 -0.51 -12.19
CA TRP A 182 10.99 0.40 -11.08
C TRP A 182 11.10 -0.39 -9.77
N PRO A 183 12.28 -0.45 -9.12
CA PRO A 183 12.44 -1.19 -7.87
C PRO A 183 11.76 -0.48 -6.69
N ILE A 184 11.27 -1.27 -5.73
CA ILE A 184 10.79 -0.83 -4.42
C ILE A 184 11.96 -0.31 -3.58
N ASN A 185 13.08 -1.02 -3.58
CA ASN A 185 14.27 -0.67 -2.82
C ASN A 185 15.53 -1.20 -3.49
N ILE A 186 16.69 -0.73 -3.02
CA ILE A 186 17.99 -1.08 -3.62
C ILE A 186 18.33 -2.57 -3.53
N ALA A 187 17.77 -3.32 -2.57
CA ALA A 187 18.02 -4.74 -2.42
C ALA A 187 17.40 -5.59 -3.54
N GLN A 188 16.45 -5.02 -4.30
CA GLN A 188 15.90 -5.67 -5.49
C GLN A 188 16.81 -5.54 -6.71
N VAL A 189 17.81 -4.65 -6.72
CA VAL A 189 18.64 -4.43 -7.91
C VAL A 189 19.70 -5.54 -8.05
N PRO A 190 19.80 -6.23 -9.20
CA PRO A 190 18.99 -6.08 -10.42
C PRO A 190 17.63 -6.80 -10.35
N ILE A 191 16.56 -6.14 -10.81
CA ILE A 191 15.22 -6.71 -11.00
C ILE A 191 14.72 -6.39 -12.41
N ASN A 192 14.38 -7.42 -13.17
CA ASN A 192 13.98 -7.33 -14.57
C ASN A 192 12.72 -8.14 -14.84
N ASN A 193 11.98 -7.73 -15.87
CA ASN A 193 10.84 -8.50 -16.35
C ASN A 193 11.27 -9.94 -16.70
N GLY A 194 10.57 -10.93 -16.14
CA GLY A 194 10.88 -12.34 -16.28
C GLY A 194 11.69 -12.94 -15.13
N ASP A 195 12.18 -12.14 -14.18
CA ASP A 195 12.77 -12.64 -12.94
C ASP A 195 11.70 -13.29 -12.04
N SER A 196 12.12 -14.12 -11.06
CA SER A 196 11.21 -14.75 -10.11
C SER A 196 11.84 -14.74 -8.70
N PRO A 197 11.21 -14.11 -7.70
CA PRO A 197 9.95 -13.35 -7.78
C PRO A 197 10.12 -12.03 -8.57
N TYR A 198 9.06 -11.58 -9.24
CA TYR A 198 8.98 -10.26 -9.90
C TYR A 198 7.94 -9.39 -9.19
N ASP A 199 8.39 -8.63 -8.20
CA ASP A 199 7.54 -7.78 -7.35
C ASP A 199 8.09 -6.33 -7.29
N PRO A 200 8.03 -5.57 -8.38
CA PRO A 200 8.54 -4.21 -8.43
C PRO A 200 7.54 -3.17 -7.91
N LEU A 201 8.01 -1.94 -7.65
CA LEU A 201 7.12 -0.81 -7.37
C LEU A 201 6.25 -0.47 -8.59
N PHE A 202 6.87 -0.45 -9.77
CA PHE A 202 6.18 -0.35 -11.04
C PHE A 202 6.80 -1.34 -12.03
N ALA A 203 5.96 -2.18 -12.63
CA ALA A 203 6.39 -3.20 -13.57
C ALA A 203 6.90 -2.61 -14.89
N TYR A 204 7.75 -3.38 -15.59
CA TYR A 204 8.05 -3.11 -16.99
C TYR A 204 6.74 -3.02 -17.80
N GLY A 205 6.63 -2.02 -18.68
CA GLY A 205 5.42 -1.79 -19.46
C GLY A 205 4.31 -1.05 -18.72
N TYR A 206 4.47 -0.73 -17.43
CA TYR A 206 3.50 0.06 -16.67
C TYR A 206 3.45 1.51 -17.18
N GLY A 207 2.28 2.13 -17.15
CA GLY A 207 2.11 3.56 -17.43
C GLY A 207 0.63 3.88 -17.63
N LEU A 208 0.14 4.89 -16.93
CA LEU A 208 -1.26 5.29 -16.97
C LEU A 208 -1.55 6.26 -18.11
N ASP A 209 -2.83 6.42 -18.41
CA ASP A 209 -3.41 7.51 -19.19
C ASP A 209 -4.50 8.23 -18.38
N TYR A 210 -5.13 9.26 -18.95
CA TYR A 210 -6.18 10.01 -18.26
C TYR A 210 -7.49 9.26 -18.06
N THR A 211 -7.64 8.12 -18.72
CA THR A 211 -8.84 7.29 -18.66
C THR A 211 -8.67 6.02 -17.83
N SER A 212 -7.45 5.75 -17.35
CA SER A 212 -7.13 4.57 -16.55
C SER A 212 -7.87 4.59 -15.21
N ILE A 213 -8.64 3.56 -14.91
CA ILE A 213 -9.41 3.39 -13.68
C ILE A 213 -8.95 2.11 -12.98
N ALA A 214 -8.79 2.15 -11.65
CA ALA A 214 -8.42 0.95 -10.91
C ALA A 214 -9.56 -0.08 -10.90
N PRO A 215 -9.25 -1.39 -10.88
CA PRO A 215 -10.27 -2.41 -10.85
C PRO A 215 -11.07 -2.40 -9.54
N THR A 216 -12.18 -3.11 -9.53
CA THR A 216 -12.94 -3.45 -8.31
C THR A 216 -12.66 -4.89 -7.92
N VAL A 217 -12.68 -5.18 -6.61
CA VAL A 217 -12.58 -6.55 -6.08
C VAL A 217 -13.46 -6.69 -4.84
N SER A 218 -13.98 -7.90 -4.61
CA SER A 218 -14.63 -8.27 -3.37
C SER A 218 -14.41 -9.74 -3.06
N VAL A 219 -14.02 -10.04 -1.82
CA VAL A 219 -14.01 -11.40 -1.27
C VAL A 219 -15.46 -11.81 -1.01
N THR A 220 -15.89 -12.89 -1.67
CA THR A 220 -17.28 -13.37 -1.63
C THR A 220 -17.47 -14.60 -0.77
N ASN A 221 -16.39 -15.35 -0.53
CA ASN A 221 -16.35 -16.48 0.38
C ASN A 221 -14.92 -16.60 0.93
N PRO A 222 -14.72 -16.80 2.23
CA PRO A 222 -15.74 -16.69 3.29
C PRO A 222 -16.32 -15.27 3.42
N SER A 223 -17.43 -15.11 4.14
CA SER A 223 -17.96 -13.79 4.48
C SER A 223 -17.13 -13.14 5.60
N ASP A 224 -17.12 -11.81 5.66
CA ASP A 224 -16.50 -11.09 6.78
C ASP A 224 -17.12 -11.51 8.13
N GLY A 225 -16.27 -11.79 9.11
CA GLY A 225 -16.62 -12.32 10.42
C GLY A 225 -16.96 -13.82 10.46
N ALA A 226 -16.74 -14.59 9.39
CA ALA A 226 -17.05 -16.01 9.39
C ALA A 226 -16.21 -16.80 10.40
N ASN A 227 -16.86 -17.76 11.09
CA ASN A 227 -16.18 -18.79 11.87
C ASN A 227 -16.18 -20.10 11.09
N LEU A 228 -15.00 -20.60 10.76
CA LEU A 228 -14.76 -21.76 9.91
C LEU A 228 -14.10 -22.88 10.71
N PRO A 229 -14.35 -24.16 10.40
CA PRO A 229 -13.58 -25.25 11.02
C PRO A 229 -12.11 -25.19 10.59
N ALA A 230 -11.23 -25.72 11.44
CA ALA A 230 -9.82 -25.93 11.10
C ALA A 230 -9.66 -26.79 9.85
N GLY A 231 -8.64 -26.49 9.03
CA GLY A 231 -8.36 -27.21 7.79
C GLY A 231 -8.26 -26.30 6.58
N ASN A 232 -8.81 -26.75 5.45
CA ASN A 232 -8.68 -26.00 4.19
C ASN A 232 -9.77 -24.94 4.08
N ILE A 233 -9.37 -23.72 3.74
CA ILE A 233 -10.25 -22.58 3.53
C ILE A 233 -10.25 -22.23 2.05
N VAL A 234 -11.43 -22.22 1.43
CA VAL A 234 -11.61 -21.74 0.06
C VAL A 234 -11.91 -20.25 0.12
N ILE A 235 -11.14 -19.48 -0.64
CA ILE A 235 -11.26 -18.03 -0.76
C ILE A 235 -11.70 -17.74 -2.19
N ASP A 236 -12.95 -17.30 -2.35
CA ASP A 236 -13.51 -16.92 -3.64
C ASP A 236 -13.64 -15.40 -3.72
N ALA A 237 -13.25 -14.82 -4.85
CA ALA A 237 -13.34 -13.40 -5.10
C ALA A 237 -14.02 -13.10 -6.44
N THR A 238 -14.68 -11.94 -6.49
CA THR A 238 -15.12 -11.32 -7.74
C THR A 238 -14.28 -10.09 -8.00
N ALA A 239 -13.87 -9.89 -9.24
CA ALA A 239 -13.15 -8.70 -9.66
C ALA A 239 -13.67 -8.26 -11.03
N SER A 240 -13.72 -6.95 -11.25
CA SER A 240 -14.11 -6.38 -12.54
C SER A 240 -13.39 -5.08 -12.79
N ASP A 241 -13.09 -4.82 -14.06
CA ASP A 241 -12.46 -3.60 -14.51
C ASP A 241 -13.29 -2.95 -15.62
N SER A 242 -13.37 -1.62 -15.61
CA SER A 242 -14.36 -0.88 -16.39
C SER A 242 -13.83 -0.36 -17.73
N ASP A 243 -12.53 -0.20 -17.83
CA ASP A 243 -11.77 0.33 -18.95
C ASP A 243 -10.79 -0.69 -19.54
N GLY A 244 -10.57 -1.81 -18.86
CA GLY A 244 -9.72 -2.90 -19.34
C GLY A 244 -10.21 -4.28 -18.89
N PHE A 245 -9.27 -5.10 -18.43
CA PHE A 245 -9.53 -6.44 -17.93
C PHE A 245 -8.66 -6.78 -16.72
N ILE A 246 -9.15 -7.67 -15.87
CA ILE A 246 -8.37 -8.17 -14.72
C ILE A 246 -7.25 -9.08 -15.22
N ALA A 247 -6.00 -8.70 -14.96
CA ALA A 247 -4.83 -9.50 -15.28
C ALA A 247 -4.66 -10.64 -14.26
N THR A 248 -4.86 -10.35 -12.97
CA THR A 248 -4.73 -11.35 -11.89
C THR A 248 -5.48 -10.92 -10.63
N VAL A 249 -5.89 -11.90 -9.82
CA VAL A 249 -6.31 -11.70 -8.43
C VAL A 249 -5.33 -12.44 -7.53
N GLU A 250 -4.63 -11.70 -6.67
CA GLU A 250 -3.71 -12.20 -5.66
C GLU A 250 -4.44 -12.36 -4.32
N PHE A 251 -4.09 -13.40 -3.56
CA PHE A 251 -4.68 -13.72 -2.26
C PHE A 251 -3.62 -13.72 -1.16
N TYR A 252 -3.96 -13.15 -0.01
CA TYR A 252 -3.04 -12.96 1.12
C TYR A 252 -3.70 -13.29 2.47
N GLU A 253 -2.86 -13.66 3.44
CA GLU A 253 -3.15 -13.63 4.88
C GLU A 253 -2.35 -12.49 5.52
N GLY A 254 -3.02 -11.42 5.96
CA GLY A 254 -2.35 -10.18 6.34
C GLY A 254 -1.45 -9.69 5.20
N SER A 255 -0.14 -9.66 5.42
CA SER A 255 0.88 -9.34 4.40
C SER A 255 1.49 -10.57 3.70
N ASN A 256 1.15 -11.78 4.13
CA ASN A 256 1.72 -13.02 3.61
C ASN A 256 1.00 -13.44 2.33
N TYR A 257 1.73 -13.50 1.21
CA TYR A 257 1.20 -13.96 -0.07
C TYR A 257 0.88 -15.46 -0.03
N LEU A 258 -0.35 -15.82 -0.40
CA LEU A 258 -0.82 -17.21 -0.44
C LEU A 258 -0.76 -17.77 -1.86
N GLY A 259 -1.21 -17.00 -2.84
CA GLY A 259 -1.27 -17.41 -4.24
C GLY A 259 -2.06 -16.43 -5.11
N GLN A 260 -2.26 -16.78 -6.38
CA GLN A 260 -3.01 -15.97 -7.33
C GLN A 260 -3.88 -16.84 -8.23
N ASP A 261 -4.90 -16.21 -8.81
CA ASP A 261 -5.70 -16.76 -9.89
C ASP A 261 -5.84 -15.72 -11.01
N THR A 262 -5.69 -16.17 -12.25
CA THR A 262 -5.73 -15.31 -13.45
C THR A 262 -7.00 -15.54 -14.28
N THR A 263 -7.86 -16.47 -13.88
CA THR A 263 -9.07 -16.83 -14.64
C THR A 263 -10.30 -16.82 -13.74
N ALA A 264 -11.29 -15.98 -14.07
CA ALA A 264 -12.57 -15.99 -13.36
C ALA A 264 -13.35 -17.31 -13.58
N PRO A 265 -14.09 -17.82 -12.58
CA PRO A 265 -14.26 -17.28 -11.23
C PRO A 265 -12.99 -17.46 -10.38
N TYR A 266 -12.54 -16.38 -9.75
CA TYR A 266 -11.27 -16.37 -9.02
C TYR A 266 -11.42 -17.11 -7.69
N SER A 267 -10.58 -18.14 -7.49
CA SER A 267 -10.63 -18.96 -6.29
C SER A 267 -9.25 -19.45 -5.88
N PHE A 268 -9.00 -19.46 -4.58
CA PHE A 268 -7.78 -20.02 -4.01
C PHE A 268 -8.10 -20.88 -2.78
N THR A 269 -7.46 -22.04 -2.65
CA THR A 269 -7.60 -22.90 -1.46
C THR A 269 -6.38 -22.75 -0.57
N TRP A 270 -6.55 -22.09 0.57
CA TRP A 270 -5.55 -22.02 1.63
C TRP A 270 -5.61 -23.30 2.47
N VAL A 271 -4.52 -24.08 2.46
CA VAL A 271 -4.50 -25.44 3.01
C VAL A 271 -3.98 -25.50 4.44
N SER A 272 -4.51 -26.44 5.22
CA SER A 272 -4.02 -26.75 6.59
C SER A 272 -3.98 -25.55 7.51
N VAL A 273 -5.01 -24.70 7.48
CA VAL A 273 -5.11 -23.49 8.31
C VAL A 273 -5.38 -23.91 9.76
N PRO A 274 -4.49 -23.53 10.71
CA PRO A 274 -4.69 -23.83 12.12
C PRO A 274 -5.78 -22.94 12.74
N ASP A 275 -6.12 -23.24 13.98
CA ASP A 275 -7.01 -22.39 14.78
C ASP A 275 -6.40 -21.01 14.97
N GLY A 276 -7.23 -19.97 14.86
CA GLY A 276 -6.79 -18.60 15.03
C GLY A 276 -7.71 -17.57 14.39
N CYS A 277 -7.24 -16.33 14.37
CA CYS A 277 -7.90 -15.23 13.68
C CYS A 277 -7.01 -14.70 12.57
N TYR A 278 -7.61 -14.49 11.41
CA TYR A 278 -6.89 -14.14 10.20
C TYR A 278 -7.58 -12.98 9.50
N THR A 279 -6.76 -12.16 8.85
CA THR A 279 -7.23 -11.19 7.86
C THR A 279 -6.94 -11.76 6.49
N ILE A 280 -7.97 -12.05 5.71
CA ILE A 280 -7.82 -12.46 4.32
C ILE A 280 -7.94 -11.21 3.45
N MET A 281 -7.05 -11.09 2.47
CA MET A 281 -7.09 -10.03 1.48
C MET A 281 -7.09 -10.60 0.07
N ALA A 282 -7.99 -10.12 -0.78
CA ALA A 282 -7.89 -10.28 -2.22
C ALA A 282 -7.45 -8.96 -2.85
N LYS A 283 -6.49 -9.02 -3.77
CA LYS A 283 -5.97 -7.88 -4.53
C LYS A 283 -6.18 -8.13 -6.01
N ALA A 284 -7.05 -7.37 -6.65
CA ALA A 284 -7.18 -7.42 -8.10
C ALA A 284 -6.20 -6.46 -8.74
N ILE A 285 -5.53 -6.91 -9.80
CA ILE A 285 -4.62 -6.12 -10.64
C ILE A 285 -5.15 -6.18 -12.07
N ASP A 286 -5.29 -5.02 -12.72
CA ASP A 286 -5.74 -4.91 -14.11
C ASP A 286 -4.59 -5.03 -15.13
N ASP A 287 -4.91 -4.86 -16.41
CA ASP A 287 -3.96 -4.98 -17.52
C ASP A 287 -2.95 -3.84 -17.64
N VAL A 288 -3.19 -2.71 -16.96
CA VAL A 288 -2.25 -1.59 -16.87
C VAL A 288 -1.47 -1.59 -15.56
N GLY A 289 -1.80 -2.49 -14.63
CA GLY A 289 -1.15 -2.70 -13.34
C GLY A 289 -1.72 -1.87 -12.21
N LEU A 290 -2.86 -1.18 -12.38
CA LEU A 290 -3.58 -0.62 -11.23
C LEU A 290 -4.17 -1.75 -10.41
N SER A 291 -4.34 -1.49 -9.11
CA SER A 291 -4.85 -2.49 -8.21
C SER A 291 -5.71 -1.92 -7.12
N THR A 292 -6.65 -2.75 -6.66
CA THR A 292 -7.51 -2.50 -5.51
C THR A 292 -7.53 -3.75 -4.65
N THR A 293 -7.70 -3.58 -3.35
CA THR A 293 -7.82 -4.67 -2.39
C THR A 293 -9.19 -4.68 -1.72
N ASP A 294 -9.62 -5.87 -1.31
CA ASP A 294 -10.71 -6.08 -0.36
C ASP A 294 -10.21 -6.99 0.76
N THR A 295 -10.62 -6.70 1.99
CA THR A 295 -10.13 -7.38 3.19
C THR A 295 -11.29 -7.81 4.06
N ILE A 296 -11.24 -9.05 4.55
CA ILE A 296 -12.19 -9.59 5.51
C ILE A 296 -11.45 -10.20 6.70
N SER A 297 -12.11 -10.24 7.85
CA SER A 297 -11.64 -10.96 9.03
C SER A 297 -12.37 -12.29 9.15
N ILE A 298 -11.64 -13.34 9.50
CA ILE A 298 -12.23 -14.65 9.81
C ILE A 298 -11.66 -15.24 11.08
N THR A 299 -12.40 -16.18 11.63
CA THR A 299 -11.96 -17.06 12.70
C THR A 299 -11.92 -18.50 12.20
N VAL A 300 -10.91 -19.24 12.60
CA VAL A 300 -10.74 -20.66 12.29
C VAL A 300 -10.69 -21.44 13.59
N GLY A 301 -11.47 -22.53 13.65
CA GLY A 301 -11.60 -23.38 14.80
C GLY A 301 -12.11 -22.61 16.01
N THR A 302 -11.26 -22.49 17.02
CA THR A 302 -11.64 -22.08 18.37
C THR A 302 -11.46 -20.60 18.70
N GLY A 303 -10.99 -19.75 17.76
CA GLY A 303 -10.93 -18.30 18.02
C GLY A 303 -9.53 -17.69 18.13
N CYS A 304 -9.50 -16.36 18.34
CA CYS A 304 -8.25 -15.59 18.50
C CYS A 304 -7.53 -15.89 19.83
N SER A 305 -8.26 -16.43 20.81
CA SER A 305 -7.74 -16.74 22.14
C SER A 305 -7.27 -18.18 22.27
N GLY A 306 -7.72 -19.11 21.41
CA GLY A 306 -7.57 -20.55 21.69
C GLY A 306 -8.44 -21.01 22.87
N GLN A 307 -9.38 -20.17 23.30
CA GLN A 307 -10.31 -20.43 24.39
C GLN A 307 -11.57 -21.11 23.86
N LEU A 308 -12.02 -22.16 24.54
CA LEU A 308 -13.30 -22.81 24.26
C LEU A 308 -14.13 -22.95 25.53
N PRO A 309 -15.47 -22.90 25.43
CA PRO A 309 -16.32 -23.35 26.52
C PRO A 309 -15.88 -24.74 26.99
N PHE A 310 -15.85 -24.98 28.30
CA PHE A 310 -15.34 -26.22 28.89
C PHE A 310 -15.85 -27.50 28.21
N ASN A 311 -17.15 -27.54 27.85
CA ASN A 311 -17.78 -28.67 27.15
C ASN A 311 -18.01 -28.44 25.64
N GLY A 312 -17.27 -27.51 25.02
CA GLY A 312 -17.40 -27.13 23.62
C GLY A 312 -18.70 -26.37 23.27
N THR A 313 -19.53 -26.06 24.26
CA THR A 313 -20.76 -25.26 24.12
C THR A 313 -20.87 -24.23 25.24
N PRO A 314 -21.24 -22.96 24.95
CA PRO A 314 -21.38 -21.93 25.99
C PRO A 314 -22.41 -22.32 27.07
N SER A 315 -22.10 -21.98 28.32
CA SER A 315 -23.02 -22.22 29.43
C SER A 315 -24.20 -21.24 29.40
N ALA A 316 -25.44 -21.75 29.48
CA ALA A 316 -26.63 -20.91 29.41
C ALA A 316 -26.85 -20.10 30.71
N ILE A 317 -27.26 -18.84 30.57
CA ILE A 317 -27.77 -17.99 31.65
C ILE A 317 -29.21 -17.55 31.33
N PRO A 318 -30.22 -17.93 32.13
CA PRO A 318 -30.11 -18.53 33.46
C PRO A 318 -29.78 -20.02 33.40
N GLY A 319 -28.94 -20.48 34.32
CA GLY A 319 -28.45 -21.87 34.37
C GLY A 319 -27.45 -22.09 35.50
N LYS A 320 -26.71 -23.21 35.45
CA LYS A 320 -25.64 -23.55 36.39
C LYS A 320 -24.30 -23.41 35.67
N ILE A 321 -23.35 -22.72 36.29
CA ILE A 321 -21.95 -22.65 35.88
C ILE A 321 -21.14 -23.13 37.08
N GLU A 322 -20.40 -24.22 36.92
CA GLU A 322 -19.49 -24.73 37.95
C GLU A 322 -18.18 -23.94 37.89
N ALA A 323 -17.54 -23.68 39.04
CA ALA A 323 -16.30 -22.91 39.07
C ALA A 323 -15.12 -23.69 38.48
N GLU A 324 -15.15 -25.01 38.60
CA GLU A 324 -14.15 -25.91 38.04
C GLU A 324 -14.27 -26.10 36.51
N ASP A 325 -15.40 -25.69 35.92
CA ASP A 325 -15.72 -25.79 34.49
C ASP A 325 -15.40 -24.48 33.73
N PHE A 326 -14.30 -23.83 34.09
CA PHE A 326 -13.75 -22.71 33.32
C PHE A 326 -13.32 -23.17 31.92
N ASP A 327 -13.27 -22.23 31.00
CA ASP A 327 -12.97 -22.49 29.59
C ASP A 327 -11.64 -23.25 29.40
N THR A 328 -11.50 -24.02 28.33
CA THR A 328 -10.20 -24.60 27.96
C THR A 328 -9.39 -23.58 27.17
N GLY A 329 -8.07 -23.55 27.31
CA GLY A 329 -7.21 -22.60 26.57
C GLY A 329 -5.83 -22.41 27.20
N GLY A 330 -5.68 -22.80 28.47
CA GLY A 330 -4.41 -22.78 29.19
C GLY A 330 -4.14 -21.46 29.91
N GLU A 331 -2.96 -21.41 30.54
CA GLU A 331 -2.45 -20.28 31.31
C GLU A 331 -2.31 -19.01 30.46
N GLY A 332 -2.86 -17.90 30.96
CA GLY A 332 -2.93 -16.61 30.28
C GLY A 332 -4.01 -16.52 29.18
N VAL A 333 -4.79 -17.57 28.96
CA VAL A 333 -5.85 -17.64 27.93
C VAL A 333 -7.22 -17.87 28.55
N ALA A 334 -7.39 -18.96 29.30
CA ALA A 334 -8.68 -19.31 29.91
C ALA A 334 -8.64 -19.25 31.45
N TYR A 335 -7.42 -19.20 32.01
CA TYR A 335 -7.16 -18.93 33.41
C TYR A 335 -5.80 -18.25 33.58
N HIS A 336 -5.56 -17.66 34.76
CA HIS A 336 -4.22 -17.29 35.23
C HIS A 336 -4.05 -17.82 36.65
N ASP A 337 -3.10 -18.71 36.83
CA ASP A 337 -2.66 -19.24 38.12
C ASP A 337 -1.24 -18.76 38.41
N THR A 338 -1.00 -18.27 39.62
CA THR A 338 0.30 -17.70 39.99
C THR A 338 1.27 -18.74 40.54
N ASP A 339 0.76 -19.93 40.88
CA ASP A 339 1.52 -21.06 41.37
C ASP A 339 1.53 -22.19 40.33
N ALA A 340 2.58 -23.00 40.34
CA ALA A 340 2.73 -24.08 39.36
C ALA A 340 2.10 -25.38 39.87
N GLY A 341 1.19 -25.93 39.07
CA GLY A 341 0.51 -27.20 39.31
C GLY A 341 -0.67 -27.11 40.27
N ASN A 342 -1.63 -28.01 40.07
CA ASN A 342 -2.86 -28.08 40.87
C ASN A 342 -2.60 -28.69 42.27
N ASN A 343 -2.64 -27.86 43.30
CA ASN A 343 -2.44 -28.17 44.73
C ASN A 343 -3.47 -29.17 45.28
N GLY A 344 -4.68 -29.19 44.74
CA GLY A 344 -5.69 -30.22 45.06
C GLY A 344 -5.52 -31.50 44.25
N GLY A 345 -4.89 -31.40 43.07
CA GLY A 345 -4.53 -32.51 42.19
C GLY A 345 -5.72 -33.30 41.65
N GLN A 346 -6.90 -32.67 41.54
CA GLN A 346 -8.14 -33.31 41.11
C GLN A 346 -8.79 -32.61 39.90
N TYR A 347 -9.67 -33.36 39.21
CA TYR A 347 -10.52 -32.95 38.07
C TYR A 347 -9.79 -32.58 36.77
N ARG A 348 -8.76 -31.75 36.88
CA ARG A 348 -8.02 -31.15 35.76
C ARG A 348 -6.52 -31.41 35.89
N ALA A 349 -5.84 -31.40 34.75
CA ALA A 349 -4.39 -31.61 34.68
C ALA A 349 -3.60 -30.29 34.61
N GLU A 350 -4.30 -29.19 34.34
CA GLU A 350 -3.79 -27.82 34.31
C GLU A 350 -3.48 -27.28 35.71
N ASP A 351 -2.94 -26.05 35.79
CA ASP A 351 -2.39 -25.50 37.03
C ASP A 351 -3.46 -25.07 38.05
N VAL A 352 -4.70 -24.78 37.61
CA VAL A 352 -5.77 -24.32 38.51
C VAL A 352 -5.98 -25.29 39.68
N ASP A 353 -5.90 -24.74 40.89
CA ASP A 353 -6.01 -25.46 42.14
C ASP A 353 -7.44 -25.96 42.41
N ILE A 354 -7.67 -27.26 42.20
CA ILE A 354 -8.98 -27.91 42.30
C ILE A 354 -8.92 -29.12 43.24
N GLU A 355 -9.80 -29.12 44.25
CA GLU A 355 -10.01 -30.26 45.16
C GLU A 355 -11.45 -30.77 45.10
N GLY A 356 -11.65 -31.98 45.63
CA GLY A 356 -13.00 -32.54 45.80
C GLY A 356 -13.69 -31.97 47.03
N CYS A 357 -14.93 -31.51 46.88
CA CYS A 357 -15.71 -30.97 48.00
C CYS A 357 -16.64 -32.03 48.62
N THR A 358 -16.92 -31.90 49.92
CA THR A 358 -17.84 -32.81 50.65
C THR A 358 -19.21 -32.19 50.91
N ASP A 359 -19.46 -31.02 50.31
CA ASP A 359 -20.72 -30.32 50.44
C ASP A 359 -21.88 -31.13 49.83
N THR A 360 -23.10 -30.83 50.28
CA THR A 360 -24.28 -31.58 49.82
C THR A 360 -24.56 -31.25 48.35
N GLY A 361 -24.38 -32.25 47.47
CA GLY A 361 -24.37 -32.08 46.01
C GLY A 361 -22.98 -31.84 45.42
N GLY A 362 -21.93 -32.05 46.21
CA GLY A 362 -20.56 -31.67 45.90
C GLY A 362 -19.91 -32.46 44.76
N GLY A 363 -19.30 -31.71 43.85
CA GLY A 363 -18.33 -32.15 42.85
C GLY A 363 -16.94 -31.68 43.26
N TYR A 364 -16.44 -30.67 42.57
CA TYR A 364 -15.15 -30.05 42.89
C TYR A 364 -15.34 -28.60 43.35
N ASN A 365 -14.29 -28.00 43.87
CA ASN A 365 -14.23 -26.56 44.09
C ASN A 365 -12.86 -26.05 43.65
N VAL A 366 -12.83 -24.80 43.17
CA VAL A 366 -11.57 -24.07 42.98
C VAL A 366 -11.14 -23.51 44.34
N GLY A 367 -9.95 -23.90 44.78
CA GLY A 367 -9.37 -23.55 46.07
C GLY A 367 -8.09 -22.75 45.92
N TRP A 368 -7.42 -22.45 47.04
CA TRP A 368 -6.07 -21.83 47.11
C TRP A 368 -5.84 -20.53 46.32
N MET A 369 -6.90 -19.89 45.81
CA MET A 369 -6.84 -18.65 45.05
C MET A 369 -5.96 -17.56 45.69
N ALA A 370 -4.99 -17.07 44.94
CA ALA A 370 -4.11 -15.97 45.29
C ALA A 370 -4.57 -14.63 44.65
N ASN A 371 -3.91 -13.54 45.07
CA ASN A 371 -4.18 -12.24 44.47
C ASN A 371 -3.73 -12.21 43.00
N ASN A 372 -4.61 -11.71 42.13
CA ASN A 372 -4.46 -11.56 40.68
C ASN A 372 -4.76 -12.81 39.83
N GLU A 373 -5.15 -13.92 40.43
CA GLU A 373 -5.62 -15.08 39.68
C GLU A 373 -7.02 -14.87 39.12
N TRP A 374 -7.32 -15.50 37.99
CA TRP A 374 -8.61 -15.37 37.32
C TRP A 374 -8.96 -16.61 36.50
N LEU A 375 -10.26 -16.76 36.24
CA LEU A 375 -10.87 -17.80 35.42
C LEU A 375 -11.84 -17.14 34.43
N GLU A 376 -11.85 -17.60 33.19
CA GLU A 376 -12.82 -17.14 32.19
C GLU A 376 -13.84 -18.20 31.82
N TYR A 377 -15.04 -17.73 31.44
CA TYR A 377 -16.19 -18.57 31.11
C TYR A 377 -16.92 -17.98 29.91
N THR A 378 -17.22 -18.83 28.93
CA THR A 378 -18.05 -18.47 27.79
C THR A 378 -19.52 -18.81 28.08
N VAL A 379 -20.40 -17.81 28.00
CA VAL A 379 -21.82 -17.94 28.35
C VAL A 379 -22.75 -17.52 27.22
N ASP A 380 -23.91 -18.16 27.13
CA ASP A 380 -25.02 -17.75 26.25
C ASP A 380 -26.15 -17.13 27.10
N VAL A 381 -26.50 -15.88 26.78
CA VAL A 381 -27.51 -15.10 27.49
C VAL A 381 -28.64 -14.76 26.51
N PRO A 382 -29.64 -15.65 26.34
CA PRO A 382 -30.68 -15.47 25.32
C PRO A 382 -31.60 -14.26 25.55
N THR A 383 -31.59 -13.62 26.73
CA THR A 383 -32.41 -12.45 27.02
C THR A 383 -31.70 -11.50 27.97
N ALA A 384 -31.53 -10.23 27.61
CA ALA A 384 -30.93 -9.25 28.52
C ALA A 384 -31.80 -9.05 29.79
N GLY A 385 -31.18 -9.05 30.97
CA GLY A 385 -31.89 -8.87 32.23
C GLY A 385 -30.98 -8.95 33.46
N THR A 386 -31.58 -8.76 34.63
CA THR A 386 -30.93 -9.04 35.91
C THR A 386 -31.27 -10.46 36.34
N TYR A 387 -30.25 -11.27 36.55
CA TYR A 387 -30.36 -12.64 37.03
C TYR A 387 -30.01 -12.66 38.52
N THR A 388 -30.82 -13.35 39.34
CA THR A 388 -30.70 -13.37 40.81
C THR A 388 -30.63 -14.77 41.34
#